data_AF-T1ABT1-F1
#
_entry.id   AF-T1ABT1-F1
#
_cell.length_a   1.000
_cell.length_b   1.000
_cell.length_c   1.000
_cell.angle_alpha   90.00
_cell.angle_beta   90.00
_cell.angle_gamma   90.00
#
_symmetry.space_group_name_H-M   'P 1'
#
loop_
_entity.id
_entity.type
_entity.pdbx_description
1 polymer ?
#
loop_
_entity_poly.entity_id
_entity_poly.type
_entity_poly.pdbx_seq_one_letter_code
_entity_poly.pdbx_strand_id
1 'polypeptide(L)'
;AHAGVGGPRVSPQPAPAPAPDGDACSRARALAFSHLVGRRSATQVVRTPSGFAVLHRGFPDSTAHNRVVVTGAADPAATLALADRVLGGARLPHRHVAVDHDRIDRGWEDAFAAVGYAHGRLVLMAARSQPGRPAEAVVERLPYHQLAATVAAGWRRTLPDASEAVVQELVARRAATAAACTV
;
A
#
# COMPACT_ATOMS: atom_id res chain seq x y z
N ALA A 1 -14.19 43.42 14.44
CA ALA A 1 -14.93 42.36 13.74
C ALA A 1 -14.63 42.45 12.24
N HIS A 2 -13.81 41.55 11.69
CA HIS A 2 -13.69 41.33 10.25
C HIS A 2 -13.56 39.83 10.02
N ALA A 3 -14.68 39.21 9.64
CA ALA A 3 -14.74 37.82 9.22
C ALA A 3 -14.32 37.74 7.75
N GLY A 4 -13.16 37.12 7.50
CA GLY A 4 -12.74 36.74 6.15
C GLY A 4 -13.41 35.43 5.77
N VAL A 5 -14.36 35.49 4.84
CA VAL A 5 -15.07 34.34 4.28
C VAL A 5 -14.07 33.47 3.53
N GLY A 6 -13.80 32.26 4.06
CA GLY A 6 -12.97 31.25 3.40
C GLY A 6 -13.72 30.68 2.20
N GLY A 7 -13.33 31.10 1.00
CA GLY A 7 -13.78 30.49 -0.25
C GLY A 7 -13.42 28.99 -0.31
N PRO A 8 -14.13 28.21 -1.15
CA PRO A 8 -13.90 26.78 -1.26
C PRO A 8 -12.44 26.51 -1.67
N ARG A 9 -11.72 25.75 -0.84
CA ARG A 9 -10.40 25.22 -1.19
C ARG A 9 -10.58 24.27 -2.36
N VAL A 10 -10.28 24.76 -3.58
CA VAL A 10 -10.09 23.89 -4.74
C VAL A 10 -8.90 23.00 -4.42
N SER A 11 -9.15 21.71 -4.23
CA SER A 11 -8.08 20.72 -4.15
C SER A 11 -7.27 20.80 -5.43
N PRO A 12 -5.95 21.07 -5.39
CA PRO A 12 -5.16 21.11 -6.59
C PRO A 12 -5.27 19.77 -7.31
N GLN A 13 -5.59 19.83 -8.61
CA GLN A 13 -5.52 18.69 -9.52
C GLN A 13 -4.14 18.04 -9.34
N PRO A 14 -4.03 16.72 -9.12
CA PRO A 14 -2.73 16.07 -9.04
C PRO A 14 -1.95 16.37 -10.32
N ALA A 15 -0.74 16.90 -10.16
CA ALA A 15 0.16 17.13 -11.28
C ALA A 15 0.33 15.82 -12.07
N PRO A 16 0.45 15.88 -13.41
CA PRO A 16 0.71 14.69 -14.21
C PRO A 16 1.94 13.97 -13.65
N ALA A 17 1.85 12.65 -13.52
CA ALA A 17 2.94 11.85 -12.98
C ALA A 17 4.20 12.12 -13.81
N PRO A 18 5.35 12.37 -13.17
CA PRO A 18 6.60 12.59 -13.89
C PRO A 18 6.90 11.38 -14.78
N ALA A 19 7.54 11.63 -15.93
CA ALA A 19 8.01 10.55 -16.80
C ALA A 19 8.88 9.57 -15.99
N PRO A 20 8.80 8.25 -16.27
CA PRO A 20 9.55 7.25 -15.55
C PRO A 20 11.04 7.33 -15.89
N ASP A 21 11.73 8.29 -15.30
CA ASP A 21 13.19 8.49 -15.46
C ASP A 21 13.95 7.72 -14.35
N GLY A 22 13.36 6.62 -13.88
CA GLY A 22 13.75 5.88 -12.69
C GLY A 22 15.00 5.03 -12.88
N ASP A 23 15.97 5.13 -11.96
CA ASP A 23 17.09 4.19 -11.91
C ASP A 23 16.56 2.78 -11.57
N ALA A 24 16.68 1.84 -12.50
CA ALA A 24 16.21 0.46 -12.33
C ALA A 24 16.79 -0.21 -11.08
N CYS A 25 18.03 0.12 -10.71
CA CYS A 25 18.67 -0.41 -9.51
C CYS A 25 17.99 0.12 -8.24
N SER A 26 17.77 1.43 -8.15
CA SER A 26 17.05 2.05 -7.03
C SER A 26 15.63 1.50 -6.88
N ARG A 27 14.92 1.30 -7.98
CA ARG A 27 13.59 0.68 -7.93
C ARG A 27 13.65 -0.77 -7.45
N ALA A 28 14.56 -1.58 -7.97
CA ALA A 28 14.74 -2.96 -7.52
C ALA A 28 15.06 -3.03 -6.01
N ARG A 29 15.92 -2.14 -5.50
CA ARG A 29 16.21 -2.04 -4.06
C ARG A 29 14.97 -1.67 -3.25
N ALA A 30 14.20 -0.69 -3.70
CA ALA A 30 12.98 -0.26 -3.01
C ALA A 30 11.94 -1.40 -2.95
N LEU A 31 11.70 -2.10 -4.06
CA LEU A 31 10.80 -3.24 -4.13
C LEU A 31 11.29 -4.39 -3.23
N ALA A 32 12.58 -4.73 -3.29
CA ALA A 32 13.15 -5.76 -2.44
C ALA A 32 12.98 -5.45 -0.95
N PHE A 33 13.17 -4.19 -0.55
CA PHE A 33 12.89 -3.73 0.81
C PHE A 33 11.41 -3.88 1.17
N SER A 34 10.49 -3.42 0.32
CA SER A 34 9.04 -3.58 0.54
C SER A 34 8.61 -5.05 0.65
N HIS A 35 9.19 -5.95 -0.15
CA HIS A 35 8.95 -7.39 -0.08
C HIS A 35 9.50 -8.00 1.20
N LEU A 36 10.68 -7.59 1.64
CA LEU A 36 11.27 -8.05 2.90
C LEU A 36 10.39 -7.66 4.07
N VAL A 37 10.02 -6.37 4.17
CA VAL A 37 9.15 -5.86 5.24
C VAL A 37 7.79 -6.57 5.19
N GLY A 38 7.17 -6.68 4.02
CA GLY A 38 5.88 -7.36 3.88
C GLY A 38 5.90 -8.82 4.36
N ARG A 39 6.95 -9.57 4.02
CA ARG A 39 7.11 -10.96 4.49
C ARG A 39 7.39 -11.05 5.98
N ARG A 40 8.24 -10.19 6.52
CA ARG A 40 8.56 -10.16 7.96
C ARG A 40 7.40 -9.69 8.82
N SER A 41 6.55 -8.82 8.28
CA SER A 41 5.34 -8.38 8.97
C SER A 41 4.23 -9.42 8.92
N ALA A 42 4.30 -10.44 8.07
CA ALA A 42 3.23 -11.42 7.87
C ALA A 42 3.28 -12.53 8.93
N THR A 43 2.10 -13.04 9.31
CA THR A 43 2.02 -14.28 10.12
C THR A 43 2.22 -15.53 9.27
N GLN A 44 2.00 -15.42 7.95
CA GLN A 44 2.15 -16.52 7.02
C GLN A 44 2.55 -15.96 5.65
N VAL A 45 3.49 -16.65 4.99
CA VAL A 45 3.91 -16.36 3.62
C VAL A 45 3.67 -17.61 2.78
N VAL A 46 2.98 -17.45 1.65
CA VAL A 46 2.73 -18.53 0.69
C VAL A 46 3.55 -18.26 -0.56
N ARG A 47 4.49 -19.15 -0.90
CA ARG A 47 5.26 -19.03 -2.15
C ARG A 47 4.39 -19.43 -3.34
N THR A 48 4.57 -18.75 -4.47
CA THR A 48 3.84 -19.03 -5.70
C THR A 48 4.83 -19.06 -6.88
N PRO A 49 4.47 -19.66 -8.02
CA PRO A 49 5.35 -19.67 -9.19
C PRO A 49 5.74 -18.27 -9.68
N SER A 50 4.84 -17.29 -9.55
CA SER A 50 5.01 -15.91 -10.04
C SER A 50 5.39 -14.90 -8.95
N GLY A 51 5.57 -15.34 -7.70
CA GLY A 51 5.89 -14.46 -6.58
C GLY A 51 5.53 -15.09 -5.23
N PHE A 52 4.73 -14.37 -4.44
CA PHE A 52 4.32 -14.82 -3.11
C PHE A 52 3.04 -14.12 -2.64
N ALA A 53 2.38 -14.67 -1.62
CA ALA A 53 1.32 -14.00 -0.88
C ALA A 53 1.74 -13.81 0.57
N VAL A 54 1.31 -12.69 1.17
CA VAL A 54 1.44 -12.41 2.59
C VAL A 54 0.07 -12.43 3.24
N LEU A 55 -0.03 -13.02 4.42
CA LEU A 55 -1.24 -13.11 5.22
C LEU A 55 -0.95 -12.74 6.67
N HIS A 56 -1.85 -11.97 7.29
CA HIS A 56 -1.77 -11.56 8.67
C HIS A 56 -3.07 -11.85 9.43
N ARG A 57 -3.03 -12.87 10.29
CA ARG A 57 -4.20 -13.32 11.06
C ARG A 57 -4.79 -12.25 12.00
N GLY A 58 -3.94 -11.40 12.55
CA GLY A 58 -4.38 -10.33 13.45
C GLY A 58 -4.91 -9.08 12.76
N PHE A 59 -4.77 -8.98 11.42
CA PHE A 59 -5.20 -7.80 10.66
C PHE A 59 -5.95 -8.19 9.37
N PRO A 60 -7.07 -8.94 9.45
CA PRO A 60 -7.81 -9.42 8.28
C PRO A 60 -8.28 -8.32 7.31
N ASP A 61 -8.56 -7.10 7.77
CA ASP A 61 -9.05 -5.99 6.94
C ASP A 61 -7.91 -5.18 6.28
N SER A 62 -6.66 -5.42 6.68
CA SER A 62 -5.52 -4.73 6.09
C SER A 62 -5.10 -5.35 4.74
N THR A 63 -5.55 -4.74 3.64
CA THR A 63 -5.11 -5.08 2.27
C THR A 63 -3.59 -5.06 2.08
N ALA A 64 -2.86 -4.19 2.79
CA ALA A 64 -1.39 -4.14 2.69
C ALA A 64 -0.67 -5.25 3.47
N HIS A 65 -1.34 -5.96 4.37
CA HIS A 65 -0.79 -7.11 5.11
C HIS A 65 -1.33 -8.44 4.59
N ASN A 66 -2.34 -8.37 3.72
CA ASN A 66 -2.99 -9.52 3.11
C ASN A 66 -3.13 -9.29 1.61
N ARG A 67 -2.15 -9.76 0.84
CA ARG A 67 -2.10 -9.57 -0.62
C ARG A 67 -1.30 -10.65 -1.31
N VAL A 68 -1.59 -10.86 -2.58
CA VAL A 68 -0.70 -11.53 -3.53
C VAL A 68 0.25 -10.49 -4.12
N VAL A 69 1.52 -10.84 -4.22
CA VAL A 69 2.59 -10.05 -4.84
C VAL A 69 3.13 -10.84 -6.03
N VAL A 70 3.00 -10.26 -7.22
CA VAL A 70 3.49 -10.82 -8.49
C VAL A 70 4.80 -10.12 -8.83
N THR A 71 5.90 -10.87 -8.85
CA THR A 71 7.26 -10.37 -9.06
C THR A 71 7.87 -10.80 -10.39
N GLY A 72 7.24 -11.74 -11.10
CA GLY A 72 7.68 -12.26 -12.39
C GLY A 72 6.54 -12.36 -13.39
N ALA A 73 6.82 -12.99 -14.54
CA ALA A 73 5.80 -13.26 -15.55
C ALA A 73 4.65 -14.08 -14.95
N ALA A 74 3.42 -13.68 -15.23
CA ALA A 74 2.22 -14.35 -14.78
C ALA A 74 1.08 -14.12 -15.78
N ASP A 75 0.16 -15.07 -15.83
CA ASP A 75 -1.10 -14.94 -16.53
C ASP A 75 -2.14 -14.23 -15.62
N PRO A 76 -2.92 -13.25 -16.12
CA PRO A 76 -3.94 -12.57 -15.33
C PRO A 76 -4.98 -13.53 -14.74
N ALA A 77 -5.49 -14.49 -15.53
CA ALA A 77 -6.53 -15.41 -15.07
C ALA A 77 -5.99 -16.36 -13.99
N ALA A 78 -4.78 -16.89 -14.16
CA ALA A 78 -4.10 -17.69 -13.15
C ALA A 78 -3.84 -16.89 -11.86
N THR A 79 -3.56 -15.59 -11.97
CA THR A 79 -3.35 -14.71 -10.81
C THR A 79 -4.65 -14.43 -10.06
N LEU A 80 -5.77 -14.21 -10.77
CA LEU A 80 -7.10 -14.08 -10.17
C LEU A 80 -7.47 -15.36 -9.40
N ALA A 81 -7.31 -16.53 -10.03
CA ALA A 81 -7.57 -17.82 -9.38
C ALA A 81 -6.67 -18.05 -8.16
N LEU A 82 -5.41 -17.61 -8.22
CA LEU A 82 -4.49 -17.64 -7.08
C LEU A 82 -4.96 -16.73 -5.94
N ALA A 83 -5.41 -15.51 -6.25
CA ALA A 83 -5.92 -14.57 -5.26
C ALA A 83 -7.16 -15.14 -4.55
N ASP A 84 -8.09 -15.74 -5.29
CA ASP A 84 -9.27 -16.39 -4.70
C ASP A 84 -8.88 -17.60 -3.83
N ARG A 85 -7.99 -18.44 -4.33
CA ARG A 85 -7.54 -19.61 -3.57
C ARG A 85 -6.84 -19.22 -2.27
N VAL A 86 -5.93 -18.25 -2.30
CA VAL A 86 -5.11 -17.90 -1.13
C VAL A 86 -5.86 -16.94 -0.19
N LEU A 87 -6.36 -15.82 -0.71
CA LEU A 87 -7.01 -14.79 0.10
C LEU A 87 -8.45 -15.19 0.44
N GLY A 88 -9.20 -15.71 -0.54
CA GLY A 88 -10.54 -16.26 -0.31
C GLY A 88 -10.51 -17.54 0.53
N GLY A 89 -9.53 -18.42 0.34
CA GLY A 89 -9.32 -19.59 1.21
C GLY A 89 -9.01 -19.21 2.67
N ALA A 90 -8.33 -18.08 2.89
CA ALA A 90 -8.13 -17.48 4.20
C ALA A 90 -9.35 -16.71 4.74
N ARG A 91 -10.48 -16.72 4.00
CA ARG A 91 -11.75 -16.03 4.33
C ARG A 91 -11.60 -14.52 4.52
N LEU A 92 -10.68 -13.91 3.78
CA LEU A 92 -10.50 -12.46 3.83
C LEU A 92 -11.61 -11.73 3.06
N PRO A 93 -12.00 -10.52 3.50
CA PRO A 93 -13.08 -9.75 2.88
C PRO A 93 -12.68 -9.13 1.54
N HIS A 94 -11.39 -9.17 1.18
CA HIS A 94 -10.84 -8.52 0.00
C HIS A 94 -9.90 -9.44 -0.78
N ARG A 95 -9.68 -9.07 -2.04
CA ARG A 95 -8.63 -9.65 -2.87
C ARG A 95 -7.74 -8.51 -3.37
N HIS A 96 -6.52 -8.45 -2.83
CA HIS A 96 -5.54 -7.45 -3.22
C HIS A 96 -4.39 -8.14 -3.94
N VAL A 97 -4.11 -7.69 -5.16
CA VAL A 97 -2.98 -8.15 -5.97
C VAL A 97 -2.09 -6.94 -6.25
N ALA A 98 -0.83 -7.03 -5.83
CA ALA A 98 0.22 -6.08 -6.18
C ALA A 98 1.11 -6.69 -7.26
N VAL A 99 1.32 -5.97 -8.35
CA VAL A 99 2.14 -6.42 -9.47
C VAL A 99 3.33 -5.47 -9.59
N ASP A 100 4.52 -5.97 -9.27
CA ASP A 100 5.74 -5.17 -9.18
C ASP A 100 6.62 -5.28 -10.45
N HIS A 101 6.06 -5.90 -11.49
CA HIS A 101 6.74 -6.22 -12.75
C HIS A 101 6.39 -5.19 -13.83
N ASP A 102 7.37 -4.64 -14.53
CA ASP A 102 7.12 -3.62 -15.59
C ASP A 102 6.49 -4.17 -16.85
N ARG A 103 6.51 -5.49 -17.01
CA ARG A 103 6.01 -6.16 -18.21
C ARG A 103 4.60 -6.70 -18.01
N ILE A 104 3.76 -5.98 -17.26
CA ILE A 104 2.32 -6.16 -17.39
C ILE A 104 2.00 -5.86 -18.85
N ASP A 105 1.64 -6.89 -19.60
CA ASP A 105 1.19 -6.75 -20.97
C ASP A 105 -0.19 -6.11 -21.02
N ARG A 106 -0.58 -5.66 -22.22
CA ARG A 106 -1.94 -5.16 -22.44
C ARG A 106 -2.90 -6.32 -22.16
N GLY A 107 -3.81 -6.16 -21.19
CA GLY A 107 -4.84 -7.15 -20.87
C GLY A 107 -5.06 -7.40 -19.38
N TRP A 108 -4.11 -7.08 -18.50
CA TRP A 108 -4.30 -7.24 -17.05
C TRP A 108 -5.41 -6.36 -16.50
N GLU A 109 -5.40 -5.07 -16.86
CA GLU A 109 -6.39 -4.10 -16.40
C GLU A 109 -7.80 -4.55 -16.81
N ASP A 110 -7.98 -4.95 -18.08
CA ASP A 110 -9.25 -5.45 -18.60
C ASP A 110 -9.69 -6.76 -17.94
N ALA A 111 -8.77 -7.73 -17.79
CA ALA A 111 -9.08 -9.02 -17.17
C ALA A 111 -9.51 -8.87 -15.71
N PHE A 112 -8.86 -7.99 -14.96
CA PHE A 112 -9.21 -7.71 -13.56
C PHE A 112 -10.51 -6.88 -13.47
N ALA A 113 -10.69 -5.89 -14.34
CA ALA A 113 -11.91 -5.08 -14.37
C ALA A 113 -13.15 -5.91 -14.72
N ALA A 114 -13.02 -6.89 -15.62
CA ALA A 114 -14.11 -7.80 -16.02
C ALA A 114 -14.69 -8.61 -14.84
N VAL A 115 -13.91 -8.81 -13.77
CA VAL A 115 -14.36 -9.50 -12.54
C VAL A 115 -14.51 -8.54 -11.35
N GLY A 116 -14.60 -7.23 -11.62
CA GLY A 116 -14.97 -6.22 -10.63
C GLY A 116 -13.81 -5.67 -9.79
N TYR A 117 -12.56 -5.92 -10.16
CA TYR A 117 -11.43 -5.28 -9.47
C TYR A 117 -11.30 -3.82 -9.89
N ALA A 118 -11.08 -2.96 -8.90
CA ALA A 118 -10.48 -1.66 -9.12
C ALA A 118 -8.96 -1.81 -9.21
N HIS A 119 -8.32 -1.04 -10.09
CA HIS A 119 -6.86 -0.98 -10.19
C HIS A 119 -6.36 0.45 -9.97
N GLY A 120 -5.11 0.57 -9.56
CA GLY A 120 -4.43 1.84 -9.41
C GLY A 120 -2.93 1.64 -9.56
N ARG A 121 -2.23 2.67 -10.04
CA ARG A 121 -0.78 2.64 -10.20
C ARG A 121 -0.10 3.23 -8.97
N LEU A 122 0.72 2.42 -8.30
CA LEU A 122 1.63 2.90 -7.26
C LEU A 122 2.94 3.34 -7.91
N VAL A 123 3.34 4.58 -7.67
CA VAL A 123 4.60 5.14 -8.17
C VAL A 123 5.62 5.24 -7.04
N LEU A 124 6.85 4.81 -7.32
CA LEU A 124 7.98 4.99 -6.41
C LEU A 124 8.74 6.25 -6.80
N MET A 125 8.80 7.20 -5.86
CA MET A 125 9.52 8.46 -6.02
C MET A 125 10.81 8.41 -5.21
N ALA A 126 11.95 8.60 -5.89
CA ALA A 126 13.25 8.69 -5.24
C ALA A 126 13.66 10.17 -5.14
N ALA A 127 13.90 10.66 -3.93
CA ALA A 127 14.55 11.94 -3.72
C ALA A 127 16.02 11.82 -4.15
N ARG A 128 16.44 12.63 -5.14
CA ARG A 128 17.82 12.60 -5.68
C ARG A 128 18.64 13.82 -5.29
N SER A 129 17.99 14.93 -4.96
CA SER A 129 18.63 16.18 -4.58
C SER A 129 18.54 16.40 -3.08
N GLN A 130 19.55 17.07 -2.52
CA GLN A 130 19.42 17.65 -1.19
C GLN A 130 18.29 18.69 -1.19
N PRO A 131 17.58 18.89 -0.07
CA PRO A 131 16.60 19.96 0.04
C PRO A 131 17.24 21.30 -0.32
N GLY A 132 16.67 22.02 -1.29
CA GLY A 132 17.20 23.31 -1.75
C GLY A 132 16.98 24.48 -0.78
N ARG A 133 16.31 24.22 0.37
CA ARG A 133 16.07 25.20 1.43
C ARG A 133 16.26 24.54 2.80
N PRO A 134 16.76 25.29 3.80
CA PRO A 134 16.74 24.83 5.18
C PRO A 134 15.31 24.59 5.65
N ALA A 135 15.13 23.67 6.60
CA ALA A 135 13.83 23.45 7.22
C ALA A 135 13.46 24.69 8.06
N GLU A 136 12.32 25.32 7.75
CA GLU A 136 11.81 26.48 8.50
C GLU A 136 11.12 26.05 9.81
N ALA A 137 10.68 24.80 9.90
CA ALA A 137 9.98 24.25 11.05
C ALA A 137 10.91 23.33 11.87
N VAL A 138 10.91 23.54 13.19
CA VAL A 138 11.45 22.56 14.14
C VAL A 138 10.51 21.36 14.15
N VAL A 139 11.07 20.18 13.85
CA VAL A 139 10.34 18.90 13.90
C VAL A 139 10.93 18.03 14.99
N GLU A 140 10.08 17.29 15.69
CA GLU A 140 10.50 16.28 16.64
C GLU A 140 9.95 14.91 16.28
N ARG A 141 10.63 13.86 16.75
CA ARG A 141 10.19 12.49 16.54
C ARG A 141 9.16 12.11 17.61
N LEU A 142 7.93 11.83 17.16
CA LEU A 142 6.88 11.34 18.06
C LEU A 142 6.83 9.80 18.10
N PRO A 143 6.61 9.19 19.27
CA PRO A 143 6.32 7.77 19.36
C PRO A 143 4.95 7.46 18.74
N TYR A 144 4.78 6.26 18.18
CA TYR A 144 3.59 5.93 17.39
C TYR A 144 2.27 6.05 18.16
N HIS A 145 2.26 5.75 19.46
CA HIS A 145 1.04 5.87 20.27
C HIS A 145 0.49 7.31 20.31
N GLN A 146 1.34 8.33 20.21
CA GLN A 146 0.91 9.72 20.13
C GLN A 146 0.31 10.07 18.75
N LEU A 147 0.68 9.32 17.71
CA LEU A 147 0.15 9.47 16.35
C LEU A 147 -1.13 8.66 16.12
N ALA A 148 -1.48 7.73 17.02
CA ALA A 148 -2.56 6.76 16.81
C ALA A 148 -3.91 7.44 16.50
N ALA A 149 -4.27 8.49 17.23
CA ALA A 149 -5.50 9.25 17.00
C ALA A 149 -5.52 9.93 15.61
N THR A 150 -4.39 10.50 15.19
CA THR A 150 -4.24 11.12 13.86
C THR A 150 -4.35 10.08 12.74
N VAL A 151 -3.76 8.90 12.94
CA VAL A 151 -3.85 7.78 11.99
C VAL A 151 -5.28 7.26 11.90
N ALA A 152 -5.97 7.09 13.04
CA ALA A 152 -7.37 6.69 13.09
C ALA A 152 -8.26 7.70 12.34
N ALA A 153 -8.05 9.00 12.55
CA ALA A 153 -8.78 10.04 11.84
C ALA A 153 -8.54 9.99 10.32
N GLY A 154 -7.33 9.62 9.88
CA GLY A 154 -7.03 9.35 8.48
C GLY A 154 -7.87 8.19 7.93
N TRP A 155 -7.92 7.08 8.65
CA TRP A 155 -8.71 5.92 8.25
C TRP A 155 -10.21 6.20 8.17
N ARG A 156 -10.78 6.91 9.15
CA ARG A 156 -12.21 7.28 9.12
C ARG A 156 -12.57 8.17 7.93
N ARG A 157 -11.64 9.00 7.45
CA ARG A 157 -11.85 9.78 6.21
C ARG A 157 -11.78 8.92 4.95
N THR A 158 -10.88 7.95 4.92
CA THR A 158 -10.69 7.06 3.76
C THR A 158 -11.79 5.98 3.69
N LEU A 159 -12.26 5.51 4.83
CA LEU A 159 -13.23 4.42 4.99
C LEU A 159 -14.35 4.88 5.93
N PRO A 160 -15.25 5.76 5.48
CA PRO A 160 -16.30 6.34 6.33
C PRO A 160 -17.25 5.29 6.90
N ASP A 161 -17.45 4.19 6.17
CA ASP A 161 -18.37 3.11 6.54
C ASP A 161 -17.70 1.96 7.33
N ALA A 162 -16.39 2.05 7.58
CA ALA A 162 -15.68 1.04 8.36
C ALA A 162 -16.11 1.12 9.83
N SER A 163 -16.25 -0.06 10.45
CA SER A 163 -16.50 -0.12 11.89
C SER A 163 -15.29 0.37 12.69
N GLU A 164 -15.51 0.81 13.92
CA GLU A 164 -14.42 1.25 14.78
C GLU A 164 -13.41 0.12 15.05
N ALA A 165 -13.86 -1.14 15.10
CA ALA A 165 -12.98 -2.30 15.23
C ALA A 165 -11.99 -2.41 14.05
N VAL A 166 -12.46 -2.21 12.81
CA VAL A 166 -11.62 -2.17 11.62
C VAL A 166 -10.63 -1.00 11.70
N VAL A 167 -11.07 0.18 12.13
CA VAL A 167 -10.18 1.34 12.28
C VAL A 167 -9.08 1.05 13.30
N GLN A 168 -9.42 0.48 14.46
CA GLN A 168 -8.44 0.13 15.49
C GLN A 168 -7.45 -0.93 15.00
N GLU A 169 -7.92 -1.94 14.26
CA GLU A 169 -7.08 -2.92 13.60
C GLU A 169 -6.07 -2.25 12.64
N LEU A 170 -6.55 -1.36 11.77
CA LEU A 170 -5.74 -0.67 10.78
C LEU A 170 -4.75 0.34 11.40
N VAL A 171 -5.01 0.81 12.61
CA VAL A 171 -4.05 1.58 13.43
C VAL A 171 -3.02 0.65 14.05
N ALA A 172 -3.45 -0.47 14.65
CA ALA A 172 -2.58 -1.43 15.33
C ALA A 172 -1.58 -2.11 14.38
N ARG A 173 -1.93 -2.32 13.11
CA ARG A 173 -1.09 -3.00 12.11
C ARG A 173 0.32 -2.42 11.97
N ARG A 174 0.50 -1.14 12.29
CA ARG A 174 1.80 -0.47 12.21
C ARG A 174 2.84 -1.08 13.16
N ALA A 175 2.41 -1.69 14.27
CA ALA A 175 3.31 -2.39 15.18
C ALA A 175 3.99 -3.59 14.52
N ALA A 176 3.26 -4.38 13.71
CA ALA A 176 3.85 -5.49 12.96
C ALA A 176 4.80 -5.02 11.86
N THR A 177 4.51 -3.88 11.22
CA THR A 177 5.45 -3.24 10.30
C THR A 177 6.72 -2.76 11.03
N ALA A 178 6.57 -2.14 12.20
CA ALA A 178 7.71 -1.65 12.98
C ALA A 178 8.61 -2.81 13.44
N ALA A 179 8.03 -3.89 13.97
CA ALA A 179 8.77 -5.07 14.40
C ALA A 179 9.55 -5.73 13.24
N ALA A 180 8.98 -5.74 12.03
CA ALA A 180 9.64 -6.28 10.84
C ALA A 180 10.89 -5.51 10.38
N CYS A 181 10.99 -4.23 10.78
CA CYS A 181 12.09 -3.33 10.44
C CYS A 181 13.22 -3.33 11.46
N THR A 182 13.03 -3.94 12.64
CA THR A 182 14.12 -4.13 13.61
C THR A 182 15.07 -5.20 13.07
N VAL A 183 16.37 -4.87 13.04
CA VAL A 183 17.46 -5.76 12.62
C VAL A 183 17.99 -6.52 13.82
#